data_AF-B6B816-F1
#
_entry.id   AF-B6B816-F1
#
_cell.length_a   1.000
_cell.length_b   1.000
_cell.length_c   1.000
_cell.angle_alpha   90.00
_cell.angle_beta   90.00
_cell.angle_gamma   90.00
#
_symmetry.space_group_name_H-M   'P 1'
#
loop_
_entity.id
_entity.type
_entity.pdbx_description
1 polymer ?
#
loop_
_entity_poly.entity_id
_entity_poly.type
_entity_poly.pdbx_seq_one_letter_code
_entity_poly.pdbx_strand_id
1 'polypeptide(L)'
;MVDRAARDLAESVVLPRLDAGDAGGQAAQQATITSLLQLLAQRAETLQAAAAEVLALEPAAEVVYTPISKADAVIRYAGNFAPSWAGAIAIDLLPAVLVLIVAVAQGAVRAGRDPAEPEDSMTVAELRAAVLALREVEAAAPGAAWDSEDEETAGEAETSSGSPGAAGPRPGPRAVE
;
A
#
# COMPACT_ATOMS: atom_id res chain seq x y z
N MET A 1 19.59 29.25 -43.65
CA MET A 1 20.29 28.07 -44.20
C MET A 1 19.58 27.52 -45.44
N VAL A 2 18.25 27.31 -45.41
CA VAL A 2 17.48 26.75 -46.55
C VAL A 2 17.43 27.66 -47.79
N ASP A 3 17.19 28.97 -47.65
CA ASP A 3 17.20 29.91 -48.79
C ASP A 3 18.56 29.92 -49.53
N ARG A 4 19.66 29.87 -48.76
CA ARG A 4 21.02 29.78 -49.32
C ARG A 4 21.21 28.47 -50.08
N ALA A 5 20.79 27.35 -49.50
CA ALA A 5 20.89 26.04 -50.14
C ALA A 5 20.03 25.91 -51.42
N ALA A 6 18.86 26.55 -51.47
CA ALA A 6 18.01 26.58 -52.66
C ALA A 6 18.67 27.36 -53.81
N ARG A 7 19.34 28.47 -53.49
CA ARG A 7 20.10 29.28 -54.47
C ARG A 7 21.31 28.52 -55.01
N ASP A 8 22.08 27.87 -54.13
CA ASP A 8 23.26 27.09 -54.51
C ASP A 8 22.90 25.89 -55.41
N LEU A 9 21.73 25.27 -55.19
CA LEU A 9 21.23 24.14 -56.00
C LEU A 9 20.95 24.54 -57.46
N ALA A 10 20.52 25.78 -57.71
CA ALA A 10 20.31 26.28 -59.07
C ALA A 10 21.64 26.56 -59.79
N GLU A 11 22.71 26.84 -59.04
CA GLU A 11 24.01 27.23 -59.58
C GLU A 11 24.98 26.04 -59.76
N SER A 12 24.82 24.94 -59.01
CA SER A 12 25.86 23.89 -58.93
C SER A 12 25.71 22.70 -59.89
N VAL A 13 25.00 22.83 -61.02
CA VAL A 13 24.80 21.70 -61.94
C VAL A 13 26.01 21.52 -62.86
N VAL A 14 26.81 20.49 -62.59
CA VAL A 14 27.89 20.05 -63.48
C VAL A 14 27.30 19.28 -64.65
N LEU A 15 27.42 19.84 -65.86
CA LEU A 15 26.99 19.18 -67.10
C LEU A 15 27.94 17.99 -67.40
N PRO A 16 27.42 16.75 -67.50
CA PRO A 16 28.23 15.61 -67.91
C PRO A 16 28.65 15.73 -69.38
N ARG A 17 29.88 15.27 -69.70
CA ARG A 17 30.35 15.18 -71.09
C ARG A 17 29.50 14.12 -71.82
N LEU A 18 28.92 14.52 -72.96
CA LEU A 18 28.07 13.65 -73.79
C LEU A 18 28.94 12.60 -74.51
N ASP A 19 29.12 11.42 -73.93
CA ASP A 19 29.66 10.27 -74.65
C ASP A 19 28.50 9.47 -75.25
N ALA A 20 28.14 9.78 -76.49
CA ALA A 20 27.30 8.93 -77.31
C ALA A 20 27.97 8.78 -78.68
N GLY A 21 28.30 7.55 -79.05
CA GLY A 21 28.92 7.20 -80.33
C GLY A 21 28.02 7.41 -81.55
N ASP A 22 26.77 7.87 -81.37
CA ASP A 22 25.81 8.22 -82.43
C ASP A 22 25.07 9.55 -82.12
N ALA A 23 24.56 10.20 -83.17
CA ALA A 23 23.88 11.51 -83.07
C ALA A 23 22.52 11.47 -82.36
N GLY A 24 21.86 10.31 -82.31
CA GLY A 24 20.56 10.14 -81.63
C GLY A 24 20.70 10.10 -80.11
N GLY A 25 21.74 9.43 -79.61
CA GLY A 25 22.09 9.37 -78.19
C GLY A 25 22.47 10.73 -77.61
N GLN A 26 23.19 11.57 -78.37
CA GLN A 26 23.51 12.94 -77.95
C GLN A 26 22.24 13.80 -77.83
N ALA A 27 21.32 13.71 -78.80
CA ALA A 27 20.07 14.47 -78.77
C ALA A 27 19.17 14.06 -77.59
N ALA A 28 19.06 12.76 -77.31
CA ALA A 28 18.28 12.25 -76.18
C ALA A 28 18.88 12.67 -74.82
N GLN A 29 20.20 12.62 -74.66
CA GLN A 29 20.89 13.10 -73.44
C GLN A 29 20.74 14.61 -73.26
N GLN A 30 20.87 15.40 -74.32
CA GLN A 30 20.65 16.85 -74.26
C GLN A 30 19.22 17.22 -73.85
N ALA A 31 18.22 16.52 -74.39
CA ALA A 31 16.82 16.69 -74.01
C ALA A 31 16.57 16.32 -72.53
N THR A 32 17.22 15.26 -72.05
CA THR A 32 17.13 14.82 -70.64
C THR A 32 17.77 15.83 -69.69
N ILE A 33 18.97 16.32 -70.00
CA ILE A 33 19.67 17.34 -69.22
C ILE A 33 18.84 18.62 -69.16
N THR A 34 18.28 19.07 -70.28
CA THR A 34 17.43 20.26 -70.35
C THR A 34 16.20 20.10 -69.44
N SER A 35 15.57 18.92 -69.46
CA SER A 35 14.41 18.62 -68.61
C SER A 35 14.77 18.59 -67.12
N LEU A 36 15.94 18.06 -66.77
CA LEU A 36 16.44 18.04 -65.38
C LEU A 36 16.79 19.44 -64.88
N LEU A 37 17.42 20.28 -65.71
CA LEU A 37 17.73 21.66 -65.37
C LEU A 37 16.47 22.49 -65.15
N GLN A 38 15.45 22.32 -66.02
CA GLN A 38 14.15 22.97 -65.85
C GLN A 38 13.47 22.52 -64.55
N LEU A 39 13.48 21.22 -64.26
CA LEU A 39 12.91 20.68 -63.03
C LEU A 39 13.65 21.19 -61.78
N LEU A 40 14.98 21.25 -61.82
CA LEU A 40 15.80 21.76 -60.72
C LEU A 40 15.52 23.24 -60.44
N ALA A 41 15.46 24.07 -61.49
CA ALA A 41 15.11 25.48 -61.34
C ALA A 41 13.73 25.66 -60.68
N GLN A 42 12.73 24.91 -61.16
CA GLN A 42 11.38 24.98 -60.60
C GLN A 42 11.29 24.51 -59.14
N ARG A 43 12.11 23.52 -58.75
CA ARG A 43 12.22 23.07 -57.36
C ARG A 43 12.94 24.08 -56.48
N ALA A 44 14.00 24.70 -56.97
CA ALA A 44 14.72 25.76 -56.26
C ALA A 44 13.79 26.94 -55.96
N GLU A 45 13.02 27.40 -56.94
CA GLU A 45 12.01 28.46 -56.76
C GLU A 45 10.96 28.10 -55.70
N THR A 46 10.45 26.87 -55.75
CA THR A 46 9.45 26.38 -54.77
C THR A 46 10.02 26.36 -53.35
N LEU A 47 11.27 25.90 -53.18
CA LEU A 47 11.96 25.89 -51.88
C LEU A 47 12.26 27.30 -51.38
N GLN A 48 12.60 28.23 -52.28
CA GLN A 48 12.85 29.62 -51.94
C GLN A 48 11.57 30.31 -51.47
N ALA A 49 10.45 30.09 -52.17
CA ALA A 49 9.13 30.60 -51.76
C ALA A 49 8.72 30.05 -50.39
N ALA A 50 8.81 28.74 -50.19
CA ALA A 50 8.50 28.12 -48.90
C ALA A 50 9.42 28.60 -47.76
N ALA A 51 10.70 28.83 -48.04
CA ALA A 51 11.63 29.39 -47.05
C ALA A 51 11.24 30.84 -46.69
N ALA A 52 10.82 31.64 -47.66
CA ALA A 52 10.34 33.00 -47.42
C ALA A 52 9.06 33.01 -46.56
N GLU A 53 8.13 32.07 -46.80
CA GLU A 53 6.93 31.88 -45.98
C GLU A 53 7.29 31.55 -44.52
N VAL A 54 8.23 30.62 -44.29
CA VAL A 54 8.66 30.25 -42.94
C VAL A 54 9.35 31.42 -42.22
N LEU A 55 10.14 32.22 -42.92
CA LEU A 55 10.79 33.41 -42.35
C LEU A 55 9.80 34.52 -42.00
N ALA A 56 8.63 34.55 -42.63
CA ALA A 56 7.56 35.50 -42.34
C ALA A 56 6.68 35.07 -41.15
N LEU A 57 6.83 33.85 -40.64
CA LEU A 57 6.12 33.40 -39.44
C LEU A 57 6.63 34.13 -38.20
N GLU A 58 5.72 34.46 -37.30
CA GLU A 58 6.06 35.00 -35.98
C GLU A 58 6.99 34.00 -35.25
N PRO A 59 8.08 34.47 -34.62
CA PRO A 59 8.94 33.62 -33.82
C PRO A 59 8.13 32.88 -32.75
N ALA A 60 8.37 31.57 -32.63
CA ALA A 60 7.76 30.78 -31.58
C ALA A 60 8.15 31.36 -30.20
N ALA A 61 7.18 31.42 -29.28
CA ALA A 61 7.45 31.87 -27.93
C ALA A 61 8.54 31.00 -27.29
N GLU A 62 9.59 31.64 -26.79
CA GLU A 62 10.63 30.95 -26.03
C GLU A 62 10.02 30.34 -24.77
N VAL A 63 9.96 29.00 -24.72
CA VAL A 63 9.54 28.29 -23.53
C VAL A 63 10.74 28.20 -22.59
N VAL A 64 10.80 29.12 -21.63
CA VAL A 64 11.79 29.05 -20.56
C VAL A 64 11.37 27.98 -19.56
N TYR A 65 12.02 26.83 -19.62
CA TYR A 65 11.84 25.78 -18.62
C TYR A 65 12.55 26.20 -17.33
N THR A 66 11.77 26.59 -16.32
CA THR A 66 12.29 26.81 -14.98
C THR A 66 12.38 25.44 -14.28
N PRO A 67 13.59 24.93 -13.97
CA PRO A 67 13.71 23.66 -13.29
C PRO A 67 13.14 23.78 -11.87
N ILE A 68 12.21 22.89 -11.52
CA ILE A 68 11.69 22.78 -10.16
C ILE A 68 12.69 22.01 -9.29
N SER A 69 12.83 22.42 -8.03
CA SER A 69 13.63 21.68 -7.05
C SER A 69 13.08 20.26 -6.86
N LYS A 70 13.95 19.29 -6.55
CA LYS A 70 13.54 17.91 -6.26
C LYS A 70 12.48 17.85 -5.16
N ALA A 71 12.63 18.64 -4.09
CA ALA A 71 11.65 18.69 -2.99
C ALA A 71 10.29 19.21 -3.48
N ASP A 72 10.31 20.25 -4.32
CA ASP A 72 9.10 20.87 -4.86
C ASP A 72 8.43 19.98 -5.91
N ALA A 73 9.21 19.20 -6.66
CA ALA A 73 8.70 18.16 -7.55
C ALA A 73 7.98 17.05 -6.77
N VAL A 74 8.55 16.60 -5.66
CA VAL A 74 7.94 15.56 -4.82
C VAL A 74 6.61 16.03 -4.24
N ILE A 75 6.52 17.29 -3.79
CA ILE A 75 5.27 17.84 -3.26
C ILE A 75 4.22 17.98 -4.37
N ARG A 76 4.59 18.61 -5.49
CA ARG A 76 3.68 18.87 -6.62
C ARG A 76 3.13 17.58 -7.24
N TYR A 77 3.94 16.52 -7.28
CA TYR A 77 3.57 15.24 -7.90
C TYR A 77 3.36 14.11 -6.88
N ALA A 78 3.11 14.44 -5.61
CA ALA A 78 2.97 13.46 -4.53
C ALA A 78 1.93 12.36 -4.83
N GLY A 79 0.82 12.72 -5.49
CA GLY A 79 -0.23 11.79 -5.90
C GLY A 79 0.23 10.73 -6.90
N ASN A 80 1.19 11.06 -7.77
CA ASN A 80 1.72 10.13 -8.77
C ASN A 80 2.62 9.06 -8.14
N PHE A 81 3.09 9.30 -6.91
CA PHE A 81 3.88 8.35 -6.16
C PHE A 81 3.06 7.55 -5.15
N ALA A 82 1.74 7.82 -4.99
CA ALA A 82 0.89 7.16 -3.99
C ALA A 82 1.07 5.62 -3.91
N PRO A 83 1.15 4.87 -5.03
CA PRO A 83 1.42 3.43 -4.97
C PRO A 83 2.80 3.07 -4.41
N SER A 84 3.84 3.89 -4.64
CA SER A 84 5.22 3.57 -4.29
C SER A 84 5.59 3.91 -2.84
N TRP A 85 5.18 5.06 -2.29
CA TRP A 85 5.47 5.38 -0.89
C TRP A 85 4.53 4.66 0.09
N ALA A 86 3.33 4.24 -0.34
CA ALA A 86 2.46 3.37 0.47
C ALA A 86 3.18 2.05 0.84
N GLY A 87 3.93 1.46 -0.10
CA GLY A 87 4.75 0.27 0.19
C GLY A 87 5.88 0.55 1.18
N ALA A 88 6.57 1.68 1.05
CA ALA A 88 7.65 2.07 1.95
C ALA A 88 7.16 2.30 3.39
N ILE A 89 6.02 2.97 3.56
CA ILE A 89 5.38 3.16 4.87
C ILE A 89 4.86 1.84 5.42
N ALA A 90 4.25 0.99 4.59
CA ALA A 90 3.72 -0.29 5.04
C ALA A 90 4.81 -1.17 5.67
N ILE A 91 6.02 -1.21 5.10
CA ILE A 91 7.16 -1.95 5.66
C ILE A 91 7.48 -1.48 7.09
N ASP A 92 7.47 -0.17 7.32
CA ASP A 92 7.74 0.41 8.64
C ASP A 92 6.59 0.17 9.64
N LEU A 93 5.35 0.13 9.16
CA LEU A 93 4.17 -0.09 10.01
C LEU A 93 3.88 -1.57 10.29
N LEU A 94 4.42 -2.51 9.51
CA LEU A 94 4.19 -3.95 9.70
C LEU A 94 4.45 -4.42 11.15
N PRO A 95 5.58 -4.07 11.81
CA PRO A 95 5.83 -4.48 13.18
C PRO A 95 4.78 -3.97 14.16
N ALA A 96 4.34 -2.71 14.01
CA ALA A 96 3.33 -2.11 14.89
C ALA A 96 1.96 -2.80 14.74
N VAL A 97 1.56 -3.10 13.51
CA VAL A 97 0.30 -3.82 13.24
C VAL A 97 0.34 -5.24 13.79
N LEU A 98 1.48 -5.95 13.65
CA LEU A 98 1.64 -7.28 14.23
C LEU A 98 1.51 -7.25 15.75
N VAL A 99 2.18 -6.31 16.42
CA VAL A 99 2.05 -6.14 17.87
C VAL A 99 0.61 -5.80 18.25
N LEU A 100 -0.08 -4.94 17.49
CA LEU A 100 -1.48 -4.60 17.73
C LEU A 100 -2.39 -5.83 17.62
N ILE A 101 -2.24 -6.64 16.57
CA ILE A 101 -3.02 -7.87 16.37
C ILE A 101 -2.77 -8.84 17.53
N VAL A 102 -1.51 -9.06 17.90
CA VAL A 102 -1.15 -9.94 19.03
C VAL A 102 -1.70 -9.39 20.34
N ALA A 103 -1.60 -8.09 20.60
CA ALA A 103 -2.12 -7.46 21.80
C ALA A 103 -3.64 -7.63 21.93
N VAL A 104 -4.39 -7.43 20.83
CA VAL A 104 -5.85 -7.66 20.78
C VAL A 104 -6.18 -9.14 21.01
N ALA A 105 -5.47 -10.05 20.33
CA ALA A 105 -5.68 -11.49 20.49
C ALA A 105 -5.42 -11.95 21.93
N GLN A 106 -4.31 -11.51 22.53
CA GLN A 106 -3.99 -11.83 23.93
C GLN A 106 -4.99 -11.20 24.91
N GLY A 107 -5.46 -9.99 24.63
CA GLY A 107 -6.53 -9.35 25.39
C GLY A 107 -7.82 -10.15 25.36
N ALA A 108 -8.25 -10.61 24.19
CA ALA A 108 -9.43 -11.47 24.03
C ALA A 108 -9.27 -12.82 24.75
N VAL A 109 -8.10 -13.47 24.61
CA VAL A 109 -7.79 -14.72 25.30
C VAL A 109 -7.79 -14.53 26.82
N ARG A 110 -7.28 -13.42 27.33
CA ARG A 110 -7.29 -13.13 28.77
C ARG A 110 -8.69 -12.81 29.29
N ALA A 111 -9.50 -12.10 28.51
CA ALA A 111 -10.89 -11.80 28.87
C ALA A 111 -11.79 -13.04 28.88
N GLY A 112 -11.49 -14.05 28.05
CA GLY A 112 -12.24 -15.30 27.99
C GLY A 112 -11.80 -16.38 28.98
N ARG A 113 -10.75 -16.15 29.79
CA ARG A 113 -10.43 -17.03 30.92
C ARG A 113 -11.20 -16.52 32.14
N ASP A 114 -12.02 -17.38 32.72
CA ASP A 114 -12.45 -17.14 34.10
C ASP A 114 -11.20 -17.08 34.99
N PRO A 115 -11.16 -16.18 35.99
CA PRO A 115 -10.11 -16.24 36.99
C PRO A 115 -10.16 -17.64 37.60
N ALA A 116 -9.09 -18.42 37.41
CA ALA A 116 -8.99 -19.71 38.06
C ALA A 116 -9.17 -19.49 39.56
N GLU A 117 -10.17 -20.14 40.16
CA GLU A 117 -10.35 -20.11 41.61
C GLU A 117 -9.02 -20.56 42.25
N PRO A 118 -8.64 -20.03 43.43
CA PRO A 118 -7.35 -20.33 44.04
C PRO A 118 -7.05 -21.83 44.11
N GLU A 119 -8.08 -22.65 44.37
CA GLU A 119 -8.03 -24.11 44.31
C GLU A 119 -7.55 -24.71 42.96
N ASP A 120 -7.91 -24.11 41.82
CA ASP A 120 -7.55 -24.55 40.47
C ASP A 120 -6.14 -24.09 40.04
N SER A 121 -5.52 -23.18 40.81
CA SER A 121 -4.18 -22.65 40.54
C SER A 121 -3.07 -23.28 41.39
N MET A 122 -3.42 -24.18 42.32
CA MET A 122 -2.45 -24.81 43.21
C MET A 122 -1.43 -25.63 42.41
N THR A 123 -0.15 -25.31 42.58
CA THR A 123 0.93 -26.10 42.01
C THR A 123 1.08 -27.43 42.76
N VAL A 124 1.67 -28.44 42.11
CA VAL A 124 1.90 -29.77 42.72
C VAL A 124 2.76 -29.66 43.99
N ALA A 125 3.67 -28.68 44.05
CA ALA A 125 4.49 -28.42 45.23
C ALA A 125 3.65 -27.89 46.40
N GLU A 126 2.72 -26.97 46.14
CA GLU A 126 1.81 -26.40 47.14
C GLU A 126 0.80 -27.44 47.64
N LEU A 127 0.24 -28.27 46.74
CA LEU A 127 -0.63 -29.38 47.14
C LEU A 127 0.11 -30.39 48.03
N ARG A 128 1.35 -30.72 47.67
CA ARG A 128 2.19 -31.61 48.49
C ARG A 128 2.48 -31.00 49.87
N ALA A 129 2.78 -29.71 49.93
CA ALA A 129 2.98 -29.00 51.19
C ALA A 129 1.71 -28.99 52.04
N ALA A 130 0.54 -28.74 51.44
CA ALA A 130 -0.75 -28.76 52.12
C ALA A 130 -1.09 -30.15 52.68
N VAL A 131 -0.85 -31.22 51.91
CA VAL A 131 -1.06 -32.61 52.37
C VAL A 131 -0.12 -32.97 53.52
N LEU A 132 1.13 -32.52 53.48
CA LEU A 132 2.08 -32.74 54.58
C LEU A 132 1.66 -31.97 55.84
N ALA A 133 1.25 -30.71 55.71
CA ALA A 133 0.73 -29.91 56.81
C ALA A 133 -0.54 -30.52 57.43
N LEU A 134 -1.46 -31.05 56.61
CA LEU A 134 -2.67 -31.74 57.09
C LEU A 134 -2.31 -32.98 57.92
N ARG A 135 -1.38 -33.81 57.44
CA ARG A 135 -0.90 -34.99 58.17
C ARG A 135 -0.19 -34.64 59.46
N GLU A 136 0.53 -33.53 59.50
CA GLU A 136 1.19 -33.02 60.70
C GLU A 136 0.15 -32.58 61.74
N VAL A 137 -0.92 -31.90 61.31
CA VAL A 137 -2.05 -31.54 62.19
C VAL A 137 -2.79 -32.78 62.71
N GLU A 138 -3.05 -33.78 61.84
CA GLU A 138 -3.66 -35.05 62.25
C GLU A 138 -2.77 -35.82 63.25
N ALA A 139 -1.45 -35.85 63.01
CA ALA A 139 -0.49 -36.50 63.89
C ALA A 139 -0.29 -35.74 65.21
N ALA A 140 -0.48 -34.42 65.20
CA ALA A 140 -0.48 -33.55 66.39
C ALA A 140 -1.84 -33.57 67.14
N ALA A 141 -2.85 -34.23 66.61
CA ALA A 141 -4.16 -34.44 67.24
C ALA A 141 -4.39 -35.84 67.87
N PRO A 142 -3.48 -36.42 68.69
CA PRO A 142 -3.84 -37.54 69.53
C PRO A 142 -4.52 -37.03 70.81
N GLY A 143 -5.84 -37.23 70.90
CA GLY A 143 -6.58 -37.15 72.17
C GLY A 143 -7.30 -35.84 72.45
N ALA A 144 -8.31 -35.48 71.66
CA ALA A 144 -9.53 -34.92 72.23
C ALA A 144 -10.41 -36.10 72.71
N ALA A 145 -9.88 -36.87 73.67
CA ALA A 145 -10.74 -37.66 74.54
C ALA A 145 -11.49 -36.63 75.39
N TRP A 146 -12.72 -36.34 74.97
CA TRP A 146 -13.68 -35.71 75.85
C TRP A 146 -14.09 -36.79 76.84
N ASP A 147 -13.29 -36.97 77.89
CA ASP A 147 -13.79 -37.52 79.13
C ASP A 147 -14.70 -36.45 79.75
N SER A 148 -15.99 -36.57 79.42
CA SER A 148 -17.10 -36.28 80.32
C SER A 148 -18.34 -36.98 79.77
N GLU A 149 -18.45 -38.26 80.07
CA GLU A 149 -19.77 -38.80 80.41
C GLU A 149 -20.26 -37.99 81.62
N ASP A 150 -21.32 -37.22 81.44
CA ASP A 150 -22.49 -37.23 82.33
C ASP A 150 -23.60 -36.28 81.82
N GLU A 151 -24.82 -36.81 81.90
CA GLU A 151 -26.15 -36.16 81.83
C GLU A 151 -26.79 -35.82 80.47
N GLU A 152 -27.44 -36.83 79.91
CA GLU A 152 -28.91 -36.94 79.89
C GLU A 152 -29.71 -35.63 80.09
N THR A 153 -30.40 -35.13 79.06
CA THR A 153 -31.88 -35.11 78.99
C THR A 153 -32.39 -34.43 77.72
N ALA A 154 -33.48 -35.01 77.23
CA ALA A 154 -34.23 -34.65 76.05
C ALA A 154 -35.12 -33.40 76.24
N GLY A 155 -35.64 -32.91 75.11
CA GLY A 155 -36.70 -31.90 75.00
C GLY A 155 -36.16 -30.59 74.42
N GLU A 156 -36.79 -29.93 73.46
CA GLU A 156 -38.10 -30.05 72.88
C GLU A 156 -38.05 -29.15 71.62
N ALA A 157 -38.36 -29.76 70.49
CA ALA A 157 -39.27 -29.29 69.45
C ALA A 157 -39.53 -27.77 69.22
N GLU A 158 -39.62 -27.46 67.91
CA GLU A 158 -40.55 -26.51 67.26
C GLU A 158 -40.21 -25.01 67.25
N THR A 159 -40.56 -24.20 66.24
CA THR A 159 -41.15 -24.38 64.91
C THR A 159 -41.02 -23.05 64.14
N SER A 160 -40.90 -23.16 62.83
CA SER A 160 -41.72 -22.46 61.81
C SER A 160 -41.67 -20.93 61.60
N SER A 161 -41.74 -20.66 60.29
CA SER A 161 -42.42 -19.54 59.62
C SER A 161 -41.57 -18.30 59.44
N GLY A 162 -41.29 -17.81 58.23
CA GLY A 162 -42.04 -17.77 56.97
C GLY A 162 -41.66 -16.39 56.37
N SER A 163 -41.74 -16.04 55.10
CA SER A 163 -42.29 -16.57 53.85
C SER A 163 -41.73 -15.64 52.74
N PRO A 164 -41.81 -15.98 51.44
CA PRO A 164 -41.03 -15.39 50.36
C PRO A 164 -41.81 -14.32 49.54
N GLY A 165 -41.09 -13.55 48.73
CA GLY A 165 -41.65 -12.71 47.66
C GLY A 165 -40.60 -11.71 47.14
N ALA A 166 -40.45 -11.43 45.86
CA ALA A 166 -41.15 -11.85 44.67
C ALA A 166 -40.22 -11.65 43.46
N ALA A 167 -40.28 -12.58 42.51
CA ALA A 167 -39.62 -12.47 41.21
C ALA A 167 -40.34 -11.44 40.33
N GLY A 168 -39.58 -10.52 39.71
CA GLY A 168 -40.07 -9.64 38.65
C GLY A 168 -39.82 -10.26 37.26
N PRO A 169 -40.80 -10.30 36.35
CA PRO A 169 -40.60 -10.85 35.01
C PRO A 169 -40.46 -9.75 33.96
N ARG A 170 -39.49 -9.87 33.05
CA ARG A 170 -39.61 -9.37 31.65
C ARG A 170 -38.69 -10.14 30.70
N PRO A 171 -39.24 -10.78 29.66
CA PRO A 171 -38.56 -10.89 28.37
C PRO A 171 -39.35 -10.13 27.30
N GLY A 172 -38.66 -9.28 26.53
CA GLY A 172 -39.18 -8.75 25.27
C GLY A 172 -38.53 -9.51 24.11
N PRO A 173 -39.30 -10.04 23.13
CA PRO A 173 -38.73 -10.70 21.97
C PRO A 173 -38.46 -9.72 20.82
N ARG A 174 -37.44 -10.07 20.04
CA ARG A 174 -37.06 -9.49 18.73
C ARG A 174 -38.05 -9.87 17.63
N ALA A 175 -38.19 -9.00 16.61
CA ALA A 175 -38.23 -9.38 15.20
C ALA A 175 -37.87 -8.15 14.32
N VAL A 176 -36.77 -8.15 13.56
CA VAL A 176 -36.60 -8.52 12.14
C VAL A 176 -37.47 -7.75 11.14
N GLU A 177 -36.85 -6.84 10.38
CA GLU A 177 -37.11 -6.54 8.96
C GLU A 177 -35.74 -6.38 8.26
#